data_AF-A0AAU9AIX8-F1
#
_entry.id   AF-A0AAU9AIX8-F1
#
_cell.length_a   1.000
_cell.length_b   1.000
_cell.length_c   1.000
_cell.angle_alpha   90.00
_cell.angle_beta   90.00
_cell.angle_gamma   90.00
#
_symmetry.space_group_name_H-M   'P 1'
#
loop_
_entity.id
_entity.type
_entity.pdbx_description
1 polymer ?
#
loop_
_entity_poly.entity_id
_entity_poly.type
_entity_poly.pdbx_seq_one_letter_code
_entity_poly.pdbx_strand_id
1 'polypeptide(L)'
;MSMATDLRAYRVYDDGAIEELGRVPTARLGELLAQAQAALHDRAHGIGLYRDQRDFLEARPAEDGGFAFHSDRLSRGSVLSRLSGRGAGLDFSVATVEQAVAAFVCYAGLARDSFERKAADFPKVR
;
A
#
# COMPACT_ATOMS: atom_id res chain seq x y z
N MET A 1 2.12 -5.53 -23.29
CA MET A 1 3.47 -5.42 -22.67
C MET A 1 3.29 -4.77 -21.32
N SER A 2 3.41 -5.51 -20.23
CA SER A 2 3.38 -4.92 -18.88
C SER A 2 4.72 -4.23 -18.67
N MET A 3 4.74 -2.89 -18.62
CA MET A 3 5.93 -2.17 -18.19
C MET A 3 6.10 -2.47 -16.69
N ALA A 4 7.04 -3.36 -16.36
CA ALA A 4 7.49 -3.53 -14.99
C ALA A 4 7.90 -2.14 -14.48
N THR A 5 7.16 -1.65 -13.48
CA THR A 5 7.45 -0.37 -12.85
C THR A 5 8.15 -0.70 -11.54
N ASP A 6 9.33 -0.11 -11.34
CA ASP A 6 10.11 -0.31 -10.13
C ASP A 6 9.82 0.84 -9.16
N LEU A 7 9.29 0.52 -7.99
CA LEU A 7 9.06 1.48 -6.91
C LEU A 7 9.97 1.17 -5.74
N ARG A 8 10.24 2.19 -4.92
CA ARG A 8 10.92 1.96 -3.65
C ARG A 8 9.95 1.27 -2.70
N ALA A 9 10.44 0.27 -1.99
CA ALA A 9 9.65 -0.55 -1.10
C ALA A 9 10.31 -0.67 0.27
N TYR A 10 9.49 -0.95 1.28
CA TYR A 10 9.93 -1.23 2.64
C TYR A 10 9.05 -2.30 3.29
N ARG A 11 9.57 -2.96 4.32
CA ARG A 11 8.77 -3.68 5.31
C ARG A 11 8.54 -2.78 6.50
N VAL A 12 7.37 -2.88 7.09
CA VAL A 12 6.99 -2.16 8.30
C VAL A 12 6.46 -3.15 9.32
N TYR A 13 7.08 -3.17 10.48
CA TYR A 13 6.77 -4.11 11.54
C TYR A 13 5.77 -3.51 12.53
N ASP A 14 5.14 -4.36 13.36
CA ASP A 14 4.18 -3.90 14.37
C ASP A 14 4.82 -3.09 15.50
N ASP A 15 6.12 -3.23 15.71
CA ASP A 15 6.90 -2.38 16.63
C ASP A 15 7.27 -1.01 16.02
N GLY A 16 6.86 -0.73 14.78
CA GLY A 16 7.16 0.49 14.05
C GLY A 16 8.54 0.50 13.38
N ALA A 17 9.32 -0.58 13.46
CA ALA A 17 10.56 -0.69 12.72
C ALA A 17 10.28 -0.72 11.20
N ILE A 18 11.19 -0.11 10.43
CA ILE A 18 11.13 -0.08 8.98
C ILE A 18 12.42 -0.70 8.42
N GLU A 19 12.27 -1.66 7.50
CA GLU A 19 13.37 -2.24 6.72
C GLU A 19 13.23 -1.81 5.25
N GLU A 20 14.17 -1.02 4.75
CA GLU A 20 14.19 -0.62 3.34
C GLU A 20 14.55 -1.81 2.44
N LEU A 21 13.69 -2.13 1.49
CA LEU A 21 13.90 -3.17 0.48
C LEU A 21 14.53 -2.63 -0.81
N GLY A 22 14.66 -1.30 -0.92
CA GLY A 22 15.16 -0.62 -2.11
C GLY A 22 14.13 -0.64 -3.25
N ARG A 23 14.61 -0.64 -4.50
CA ARG A 23 13.72 -0.69 -5.67
C ARG A 23 13.26 -2.12 -5.92
N VAL A 24 11.95 -2.31 -5.96
CA VAL A 24 11.30 -3.60 -6.19
C VAL A 24 10.46 -3.52 -7.48
N PRO A 25 10.67 -4.45 -8.42
CA PRO A 25 9.81 -4.55 -9.61
C PRO A 25 8.43 -5.08 -9.21
N THR A 26 7.38 -4.55 -9.85
CA THR A 26 5.99 -4.98 -9.59
C THR A 26 5.78 -6.50 -9.73
N ALA A 27 6.58 -7.18 -10.55
CA ALA A 27 6.55 -8.64 -10.69
C ALA A 27 6.89 -9.42 -9.40
N ARG A 28 7.61 -8.80 -8.45
CA ARG A 28 7.97 -9.42 -7.16
C ARG A 28 6.97 -9.16 -6.04
N LEU A 29 5.93 -8.36 -6.27
CA LEU A 29 4.98 -7.98 -5.22
C LEU A 29 4.22 -9.18 -4.65
N GLY A 30 3.85 -10.16 -5.49
CA GLY A 30 3.17 -11.36 -5.03
C GLY A 30 4.01 -12.17 -4.04
N GLU A 31 5.32 -12.29 -4.30
CA GLU A 31 6.27 -12.96 -3.41
C GLU A 31 6.36 -12.25 -2.05
N LEU A 32 6.50 -10.92 -2.06
CA LEU A 32 6.61 -10.12 -0.84
C LEU A 32 5.33 -10.14 0.01
N LEU A 33 4.17 -10.06 -0.63
CA LEU A 33 2.88 -10.15 0.05
C LEU A 33 2.63 -11.54 0.64
N ALA A 34 3.02 -12.59 -0.07
CA ALA A 34 2.94 -13.96 0.46
C ALA A 34 3.88 -14.16 1.67
N GLN A 35 5.08 -13.57 1.64
CA GLN A 35 6.00 -13.58 2.78
C GLN A 35 5.41 -12.85 4.00
N ALA A 36 4.79 -11.68 3.78
CA ALA A 36 4.11 -10.94 4.83
C ALA A 36 2.97 -11.74 5.46
N GLN A 37 2.12 -12.38 4.64
CA GLN A 37 1.03 -13.25 5.12
C GLN A 37 1.55 -14.43 5.94
N ALA A 38 2.63 -15.08 5.49
CA ALA A 38 3.23 -16.21 6.20
C ALA A 38 3.87 -15.81 7.54
N ALA A 39 4.30 -14.55 7.67
CA ALA A 39 4.95 -14.02 8.87
C ALA A 39 3.96 -13.47 9.92
N LEU A 40 2.64 -13.53 9.67
CA LEU A 40 1.61 -12.93 10.52
C LEU A 40 1.67 -13.39 11.98
N HIS A 41 2.05 -14.64 12.24
CA HIS A 41 2.12 -15.22 13.59
C HIS A 41 3.55 -15.34 14.16
N ASP A 42 4.53 -14.75 13.49
CA ASP A 42 5.92 -14.70 13.94
C ASP A 42 6.37 -13.24 13.99
N ARG A 43 7.10 -12.77 12.97
CA ARG A 43 7.47 -11.36 12.81
C ARG A 43 6.55 -10.65 11.84
N ALA A 44 5.36 -10.33 12.32
CA ALA A 44 4.31 -9.64 11.55
C ALA A 44 4.84 -8.33 10.94
N HIS A 45 4.58 -8.16 9.65
CA HIS A 45 4.97 -6.97 8.91
C HIS A 45 4.05 -6.72 7.72
N GLY A 46 3.92 -5.45 7.35
CA GLY A 46 3.35 -5.01 6.09
C GLY A 46 4.41 -4.77 5.01
N ILE A 47 3.93 -4.59 3.78
CA ILE A 47 4.73 -4.14 2.64
C ILE A 47 4.28 -2.73 2.26
N GLY A 48 5.22 -1.80 2.18
CA GLY A 48 4.98 -0.44 1.70
C GLY A 48 5.66 -0.20 0.36
N LEU A 49 4.99 0.54 -0.52
CA LEU A 49 5.57 1.13 -1.73
C LEU A 49 5.48 2.65 -1.66
N TYR A 50 6.53 3.35 -2.07
CA TYR A 50 6.53 4.82 -2.07
C TYR A 50 7.20 5.40 -3.31
N ARG A 51 6.69 6.56 -3.74
CA ARG A 51 7.30 7.40 -4.79
C ARG A 51 8.21 8.44 -4.17
N ASP A 52 7.76 8.99 -3.05
CA ASP A 52 8.50 9.88 -2.16
C ASP A 52 7.98 9.73 -0.72
N GLN A 53 8.55 10.47 0.23
CA GLN A 53 8.21 10.36 1.66
C GLN A 53 6.75 10.73 2.00
N ARG A 54 5.97 11.28 1.06
CA ARG A 54 4.60 11.76 1.27
C ARG A 54 3.57 11.07 0.39
N ASP A 55 4.03 10.20 -0.51
CA ASP A 55 3.19 9.39 -1.37
C ASP A 55 3.65 7.94 -1.22
N PHE A 56 2.97 7.24 -0.32
CA PHE A 56 3.18 5.83 -0.04
C PHE A 56 1.85 5.09 -0.07
N LEU A 57 1.91 3.78 -0.24
CA LEU A 57 0.80 2.86 -0.05
C LEU A 57 1.35 1.68 0.74
N GLU A 58 0.70 1.32 1.83
CA GLU A 58 1.08 0.22 2.71
C GLU A 58 -0.01 -0.84 2.69
N ALA A 59 0.38 -2.11 2.67
CA ALA A 59 -0.50 -3.25 2.81
C ALA A 59 -0.05 -4.08 4.01
N ARG A 60 -0.95 -4.29 4.97
CA ARG A 60 -0.74 -5.20 6.09
C ARG A 60 -1.58 -6.47 5.93
N PRO A 61 -0.99 -7.65 6.13
CA PRO A 61 -1.74 -8.90 6.13
C PRO A 61 -2.77 -8.90 7.28
N ALA A 62 -3.94 -9.46 7.02
CA ALA A 62 -5.00 -9.68 7.99
C ALA A 62 -5.18 -11.18 8.26
N GLU A 63 -5.77 -11.53 9.41
CA GLU A 63 -5.96 -12.93 9.83
C GLU A 63 -6.88 -13.74 8.91
N ASP A 64 -7.77 -13.06 8.17
CA ASP A 64 -8.70 -13.67 7.22
C ASP A 64 -8.05 -14.02 5.87
N GLY A 65 -6.74 -13.83 5.72
CA GLY A 65 -6.02 -14.04 4.46
C GLY A 65 -6.01 -12.82 3.53
N GLY A 66 -6.67 -11.73 3.94
CA GLY A 66 -6.74 -10.48 3.21
C GLY A 66 -5.60 -9.52 3.54
N PHE A 67 -5.69 -8.32 2.96
CA PHE A 67 -4.76 -7.23 3.21
C PHE A 67 -5.53 -5.93 3.49
N ALA A 68 -5.18 -5.28 4.59
CA ALA A 68 -5.58 -3.92 4.89
C ALA A 68 -4.58 -2.94 4.28
N PHE A 69 -5.08 -2.06 3.42
CA PHE A 69 -4.30 -1.00 2.82
C PHE A 69 -4.49 0.30 3.58
N HIS A 70 -3.39 0.97 3.84
CA HIS A 70 -3.34 2.31 4.41
C HIS A 70 -2.46 3.22 3.55
N SER A 71 -2.83 4.49 3.47
CA SER A 71 -2.03 5.48 2.79
C SER A 71 -2.36 6.88 3.26
N ASP A 72 -1.40 7.61 3.81
CA ASP A 72 -1.63 8.97 4.26
C ASP A 72 -1.15 10.02 3.26
N ARG A 73 -1.93 11.09 3.11
CA ARG A 73 -1.51 12.29 2.40
C ARG A 73 -0.90 13.24 3.42
N LEU A 74 0.43 13.26 3.53
CA LEU A 74 1.14 14.29 4.31
C LEU A 74 1.00 15.65 3.61
N SER A 75 -0.14 16.34 3.85
CA SER A 75 -0.37 17.68 3.32
C SER A 75 0.66 18.64 3.93
N ARG A 76 1.38 19.39 3.08
CA ARG A 76 2.22 20.51 3.53
C ARG A 76 1.32 21.57 4.20
N GLY A 77 1.25 21.56 5.53
CA GLY A 77 1.11 22.73 6.39
C GLY A 77 0.17 23.86 5.97
N SER A 78 -1.07 23.58 5.54
CA SER A 78 -2.07 24.63 5.38
C SER A 78 -3.32 24.32 6.18
N VAL A 79 -3.70 25.25 7.06
CA VAL A 79 -4.92 25.21 7.87
C VAL A 79 -6.18 25.02 7.00
N LEU A 80 -6.09 25.38 5.71
CA LEU A 80 -7.15 25.19 4.71
C LEU A 80 -7.37 23.72 4.30
N SER A 81 -6.36 22.84 4.41
CA SER A 81 -6.51 21.42 4.07
C SER A 81 -7.43 20.66 5.04
N ARG A 82 -7.65 21.20 6.25
CA ARG A 82 -8.58 20.65 7.25
C ARG A 82 -10.05 20.94 6.94
N LEU A 83 -10.34 21.97 6.13
CA LEU A 83 -11.71 22.40 5.83
C LEU A 83 -12.29 21.75 4.58
N SER A 84 -11.45 21.25 3.66
CA SER A 84 -11.92 20.65 2.40
C SER A 84 -12.19 19.15 2.46
N GLY A 85 -12.00 18.47 3.61
CA GLY A 85 -12.20 17.01 3.75
C GLY A 85 -11.32 16.14 2.83
N ARG A 86 -10.43 16.76 2.05
CA ARG A 86 -9.69 16.18 0.92
C ARG A 86 -8.31 15.64 1.29
N GLY A 87 -8.09 15.44 2.60
CA GLY A 87 -6.82 15.05 3.19
C GLY A 87 -6.94 13.88 4.16
N ALA A 88 -8.03 13.12 4.11
CA ALA A 88 -8.09 11.83 4.78
C ALA A 88 -7.22 10.86 3.98
N GLY A 89 -6.35 10.13 4.66
CA GLY A 89 -5.69 8.97 4.09
C GLY A 89 -6.69 7.98 3.49
N LEU A 90 -6.17 7.07 2.70
CA LEU A 90 -6.95 6.02 2.07
C LEU A 90 -6.80 4.74 2.89
N ASP A 91 -7.92 4.26 3.43
CA ASP A 91 -8.02 3.00 4.16
C ASP A 91 -9.05 2.08 3.50
N PHE A 92 -8.65 0.87 3.11
CA PHE A 92 -9.52 -0.16 2.55
C PHE A 92 -8.91 -1.54 2.70
N SER A 93 -9.70 -2.60 2.59
CA SER A 93 -9.20 -3.98 2.65
C SER A 93 -9.57 -4.76 1.40
N VAL A 94 -8.71 -5.70 1.01
CA VAL A 94 -8.93 -6.64 -0.09
C VAL A 94 -8.76 -8.08 0.41
N ALA A 95 -9.43 -9.03 -0.24
CA ALA A 95 -9.54 -10.40 0.27
C ALA A 95 -8.36 -11.32 -0.12
N THR A 96 -7.58 -10.95 -1.14
CA THR A 96 -6.57 -11.85 -1.72
C THR A 96 -5.26 -11.16 -2.05
N VAL A 97 -4.18 -11.95 -2.09
CA VAL A 97 -2.85 -11.51 -2.58
C VAL A 97 -2.94 -10.92 -3.99
N GLU A 98 -3.72 -11.52 -4.88
CA GLU A 98 -3.89 -11.05 -6.26
C GLU A 98 -4.51 -9.64 -6.31
N GLN A 99 -5.51 -9.38 -5.47
CA GLN A 99 -6.13 -8.06 -5.36
C GLN A 99 -5.16 -7.05 -4.76
N ALA A 100 -4.35 -7.46 -3.77
CA ALA A 100 -3.32 -6.61 -3.20
C ALA A 100 -2.23 -6.25 -4.22
N VAL A 101 -1.79 -7.21 -5.04
CA VAL A 101 -0.88 -6.96 -6.17
C VAL A 101 -1.51 -5.99 -7.15
N ALA A 102 -2.80 -6.17 -7.50
CA ALA A 102 -3.50 -5.26 -8.42
C ALA A 102 -3.60 -3.84 -7.87
N ALA A 103 -3.81 -3.67 -6.57
CA ALA A 103 -3.80 -2.37 -5.89
C ALA A 103 -2.44 -1.69 -6.00
N PHE A 104 -1.35 -2.40 -5.70
CA PHE A 104 0.00 -1.86 -5.85
C PHE A 104 0.39 -1.56 -7.30
N VAL A 105 0.00 -2.40 -8.26
CA VAL A 105 0.25 -2.16 -9.69
C VAL A 105 -0.51 -0.92 -10.16
N CYS A 106 -1.77 -0.75 -9.75
CA CYS A 106 -2.53 0.46 -10.03
C CYS A 106 -1.89 1.69 -9.41
N TYR A 107 -1.43 1.58 -8.16
CA TYR A 107 -0.66 2.62 -7.50
C TYR A 107 0.63 2.94 -8.26
N ALA A 108 1.38 1.95 -8.74
CA ALA A 108 2.62 2.21 -9.47
C ALA A 108 2.39 2.92 -10.82
N GLY A 109 1.28 2.62 -11.50
CA GLY A 109 0.99 3.12 -12.84
C GLY A 109 0.17 4.41 -12.93
N LEU A 110 -0.44 4.89 -11.83
CA LEU A 110 -1.33 6.05 -11.85
C LEU A 110 -0.80 7.19 -11.01
N ALA A 111 -1.06 8.45 -11.40
CA ALA A 111 -0.86 9.57 -10.48
C ALA A 111 -1.74 9.41 -9.22
N ARG A 112 -1.30 9.96 -8.08
CA ARG A 112 -1.94 9.79 -6.76
C ARG A 112 -3.46 10.01 -6.78
N ASP A 113 -3.92 11.17 -7.23
CA ASP A 113 -5.35 11.52 -7.26
C ASP A 113 -6.17 10.57 -8.18
N SER A 114 -5.53 9.92 -9.16
CA SER A 114 -6.19 8.92 -10.01
C SER A 114 -6.22 7.54 -9.36
N PHE A 115 -5.17 7.18 -8.61
CA PHE A 115 -5.17 5.99 -7.78
C PHE A 115 -6.26 6.07 -6.70
N GLU A 116 -6.37 7.19 -5.96
CA GLU A 116 -7.38 7.34 -4.89
C GLU A 116 -8.81 7.16 -5.40
N ARG A 117 -9.12 7.69 -6.59
CA ARG A 117 -10.43 7.49 -7.24
C ARG A 117 -10.66 6.03 -7.61
N LYS A 118 -9.66 5.38 -8.18
CA LYS A 118 -9.73 3.96 -8.58
C LYS A 118 -9.76 3.01 -7.38
N ALA A 119 -9.19 3.42 -6.25
CA ALA A 119 -9.13 2.61 -5.06
C ALA A 119 -10.54 2.32 -4.49
N ALA A 120 -11.52 3.18 -4.77
CA ALA A 120 -12.92 2.93 -4.46
C ALA A 120 -13.51 1.71 -5.19
N ASP A 121 -12.93 1.31 -6.33
CA ASP A 121 -13.43 0.22 -7.17
C ASP A 121 -12.89 -1.17 -6.76
N PHE A 122 -11.93 -1.25 -5.84
CA PHE A 122 -11.46 -2.56 -5.37
C PHE A 122 -12.56 -3.27 -4.57
N PRO A 123 -12.75 -4.59 -4.80
CA PRO A 123 -13.71 -5.37 -4.03
C PRO A 123 -13.30 -5.40 -2.57
N LYS A 124 -14.11 -4.75 -1.72
CA LYS A 124 -13.83 -4.62 -0.29
C LYS A 124 -14.31 -5.85 0.46
N VAL A 125 -13.50 -6.31 1.41
CA VAL A 125 -13.97 -7.29 2.42
C VAL A 125 -15.09 -6.63 3.23
N ARG A 126 -16.20 -7.34 3.43
CA ARG A 126 -17.37 -6.88 4.20
C ARG A 126 -17.25 -7.26 5.65
#